data_AF-A0A6J1RHU9-F1
#
_entry.id   AF-A0A6J1RHU9-F1
#
_cell.length_a   1.000
_cell.length_b   1.000
_cell.length_c   1.000
_cell.angle_alpha   90.00
_cell.angle_beta   90.00
_cell.angle_gamma   90.00
#
_symmetry.space_group_name_H-M   'P 1'
#
loop_
_entity.id
_entity.type
_entity.pdbx_description
1 polymer ?
#
loop_
_entity_poly.entity_id
_entity_poly.type
_entity_poly.pdbx_seq_one_letter_code
_entity_poly.pdbx_strand_id
1 'polypeptide(L)'
;MPPPPPSLEKRVCFDRGAEKVRTIFLTIALLPFRLAAITTLMILAWLLACLGLHGLSEEDLRRAPLKGWRRDMRIVICWMMRALFLCGGFHHLKVKGRKAETKDAPVLALAPHSSFFDALPVVYLGGPSIVAKGESSRLPFFGKLINYTQPVYVWREDPNSRQNTIKEIIERTTSKEDWPQVMIFPEGTCTNRSCLITFKSGAFYPGVPVQPVCIRYPNKLDTVTWTWEGPGALKLLWLTLTQLNSSCEIEFLPVYNPSEAEKLDPKLYANNVRRLMAEALKIPVSDYTYDDCRIIRKAHQLHLPHASNIVKSHKLRYKLGLVASKTEEELVQKKTTNFGDVNLQEFAQILRLDDKDPTTQQLFRIHDKYGQGKIDLEEYIFTVLATANASSELDKVEIAFDICGSKAALCLTQSELRKALRLSIRMQPEESDSIFQLAKSDESACTVTFDDVMTQLSNRTEYAHLFAANNESSKKAI
;
A
#
# COMPACT_ATOMS: atom_id res chain seq x y z
N MET A 1 3.50 19.13 -23.69
CA MET A 1 3.74 17.89 -22.92
C MET A 1 2.78 17.87 -21.74
N PRO A 2 2.06 16.77 -21.47
CA PRO A 2 1.43 16.61 -20.17
C PRO A 2 2.52 16.63 -19.10
N PRO A 3 2.24 17.15 -17.88
CA PRO A 3 3.20 17.09 -16.79
C PRO A 3 3.60 15.63 -16.55
N PRO A 4 4.87 15.35 -16.19
CA PRO A 4 5.27 14.01 -15.79
C PRO A 4 4.33 13.55 -14.67
N PRO A 5 3.97 12.24 -14.61
CA PRO A 5 3.20 11.73 -13.50
C PRO A 5 3.90 12.15 -12.19
N PRO A 6 3.16 12.65 -11.18
CA PRO A 6 3.76 13.10 -9.94
C PRO A 6 4.68 12.00 -9.41
N SER A 7 5.96 12.33 -9.20
CA SER A 7 6.93 11.36 -8.74
C SER A 7 6.45 10.78 -7.42
N LEU A 8 6.17 9.48 -7.38
CA LEU A 8 5.87 8.75 -6.15
C LEU A 8 7.14 8.61 -5.28
N GLU A 9 8.31 8.77 -5.89
CA GLU A 9 9.60 8.91 -5.24
C GLU A 9 9.67 10.19 -4.38
N LYS A 10 9.75 10.01 -3.06
CA LYS A 10 10.39 10.99 -2.17
C LYS A 10 11.59 10.31 -1.53
N ARG A 11 12.79 10.58 -2.06
CA ARG A 11 14.03 10.23 -1.37
C ARG A 11 14.22 11.25 -0.25
N VAL A 12 14.43 10.76 0.98
CA VAL A 12 14.98 11.60 2.06
C VAL A 12 16.41 11.95 1.66
N CYS A 13 16.59 13.08 0.99
CA CYS A 13 17.90 13.52 0.50
C CYS A 13 18.71 14.05 1.68
N PHE A 14 19.55 13.20 2.29
CA PHE A 14 20.61 13.63 3.21
C PHE A 14 21.77 14.20 2.41
N ASP A 15 21.64 15.44 1.92
CA ASP A 15 22.56 15.97 0.92
C ASP A 15 23.78 16.71 1.51
N ARG A 16 24.01 16.66 2.84
CA ARG A 16 25.16 17.34 3.46
C ARG A 16 25.80 16.51 4.58
N GLY A 17 27.13 16.42 4.58
CA GLY A 17 27.90 15.77 5.65
C GLY A 17 27.60 16.34 7.04
N ALA A 18 27.31 17.64 7.13
CA ALA A 18 26.90 18.30 8.38
C ALA A 18 25.57 17.77 8.96
N GLU A 19 24.61 17.38 8.11
CA GLU A 19 23.34 16.82 8.58
C GLU A 19 23.52 15.41 9.12
N LYS A 20 24.41 14.61 8.51
CA LYS A 20 24.78 13.28 9.03
C LYS A 20 25.43 13.39 10.41
N VAL A 21 26.41 14.29 10.57
CA VAL A 21 27.07 14.53 11.87
C VAL A 21 26.06 14.98 12.92
N ARG A 22 25.14 15.89 12.56
CA ARG A 22 24.07 16.34 13.45
C ARG A 22 23.14 15.20 13.85
N THR A 23 22.73 14.35 12.92
CA THR A 23 21.88 13.18 13.21
C THR A 23 22.61 12.20 14.13
N ILE A 24 23.90 11.95 13.93
CA ILE A 24 24.70 11.09 14.83
C ILE A 24 24.73 11.68 16.25
N PHE A 25 25.03 12.98 16.38
CA PHE A 25 25.04 13.66 17.67
C PHE A 25 23.67 13.58 18.38
N LEU A 26 22.57 13.88 17.67
CA LEU A 26 21.21 13.83 18.23
C LEU A 26 20.75 12.38 18.53
N THR A 27 21.29 11.39 17.82
CA THR A 27 21.06 9.98 18.15
C THR A 27 21.67 9.61 19.51
N ILE A 28 22.83 10.18 19.87
CA ILE A 28 23.46 9.90 21.16
C ILE A 28 22.84 10.78 22.27
N ALA A 29 22.67 12.07 21.99
CA ALA A 29 22.30 13.06 23.02
C ALA A 29 20.80 13.18 23.30
N LEU A 30 19.92 12.90 22.32
CA LEU A 30 18.48 13.18 22.43
C LEU A 30 17.62 11.92 22.38
N LEU A 31 17.95 10.99 21.48
CA LEU A 31 17.13 9.80 21.25
C LEU A 31 16.92 8.93 22.50
N PRO A 32 17.93 8.64 23.36
CA PRO A 32 17.71 7.78 24.53
C PRO A 32 16.69 8.38 25.51
N PHE A 33 16.76 9.69 25.75
CA PHE A 33 15.82 10.39 26.63
C PHE A 33 14.40 10.42 26.05
N ARG A 34 14.28 10.65 24.74
CA ARG A 34 12.99 10.60 24.05
C ARG A 34 12.38 9.20 24.10
N LEU A 35 13.18 8.17 23.81
CA LEU A 35 12.72 6.78 23.85
C LEU A 35 12.28 6.39 25.25
N ALA A 36 13.02 6.76 26.29
CA ALA A 36 12.63 6.53 27.68
C ALA A 36 11.26 7.19 27.98
N ALA A 37 11.13 8.50 27.73
CA ALA A 37 9.90 9.23 27.98
C ALA A 37 8.69 8.68 27.19
N ILE A 38 8.87 8.41 25.90
CA ILE A 38 7.85 7.84 25.02
C ILE A 38 7.41 6.45 25.51
N THR A 39 8.38 5.60 25.88
CA THR A 39 8.09 4.24 26.34
C THR A 39 7.32 4.27 27.66
N THR A 40 7.74 5.10 28.61
CA THR A 40 7.01 5.28 29.88
C THR A 40 5.58 5.77 29.65
N LEU A 41 5.39 6.81 28.84
CA LEU A 41 4.06 7.33 28.52
C LEU A 41 3.19 6.30 27.79
N MET A 42 3.76 5.53 26.87
CA MET A 42 3.05 4.48 26.15
C MET A 42 2.56 3.37 27.09
N ILE A 43 3.42 2.90 28.00
CA ILE A 43 3.06 1.86 28.98
C ILE A 43 1.95 2.37 29.90
N LEU A 44 2.07 3.60 30.42
CA LEU A 44 1.04 4.18 31.28
C LEU A 44 -0.29 4.34 30.53
N ALA A 45 -0.27 4.83 29.28
CA ALA A 45 -1.48 4.97 28.46
C ALA A 45 -2.13 3.60 28.18
N TRP A 46 -1.31 2.59 27.90
CA TRP A 46 -1.75 1.21 27.71
C TRP A 46 -2.38 0.62 28.97
N LEU A 47 -1.80 0.84 30.16
CA LEU A 47 -2.36 0.38 31.44
C LEU A 47 -3.74 1.02 31.70
N LEU A 48 -3.90 2.32 31.44
CA LEU A 48 -5.20 2.99 31.52
C LEU A 48 -6.21 2.41 30.52
N ALA A 49 -5.77 2.14 29.28
CA ALA A 49 -6.64 1.50 28.28
C ALA A 49 -7.08 0.09 28.72
N CYS A 50 -6.18 -0.69 29.31
CA CYS A 50 -6.50 -2.00 29.88
C CYS A 50 -7.52 -1.90 31.03
N LEU A 51 -7.34 -0.92 31.92
CA LEU A 51 -8.28 -0.66 33.02
C LEU A 51 -9.66 -0.27 32.51
N GLY A 52 -9.74 0.60 31.50
CA GLY A 52 -11.05 1.10 31.01
C GLY A 52 -11.80 0.13 30.17
N LEU A 53 -11.09 -0.74 29.46
CA LEU A 53 -11.67 -1.82 28.68
C LEU A 53 -11.82 -3.11 29.50
N HIS A 54 -11.50 -3.09 30.79
CA HIS A 54 -11.66 -4.26 31.64
C HIS A 54 -13.14 -4.69 31.68
N GLY A 55 -13.39 -5.96 31.33
CA GLY A 55 -14.74 -6.52 31.26
C GLY A 55 -15.56 -6.10 30.02
N LEU A 56 -14.95 -5.50 28.99
CA LEU A 56 -15.62 -5.25 27.71
C LEU A 56 -15.03 -6.13 26.60
N SER A 57 -15.90 -6.79 25.85
CA SER A 57 -15.54 -7.48 24.62
C SER A 57 -15.45 -6.51 23.43
N GLU A 58 -14.85 -6.93 22.32
CA GLU A 58 -14.89 -6.15 21.08
C GLU A 58 -16.32 -5.97 20.56
N GLU A 59 -17.21 -6.93 20.79
CA GLU A 59 -18.61 -6.81 20.40
C GLU A 59 -19.32 -5.73 21.19
N ASP A 60 -19.06 -5.62 22.49
CA ASP A 60 -19.66 -4.57 23.34
C ASP A 60 -19.23 -3.18 22.86
N LEU A 61 -17.96 -3.03 22.49
CA LEU A 61 -17.42 -1.79 21.92
C LEU A 61 -18.02 -1.44 20.56
N ARG A 62 -18.50 -2.42 19.81
CA ARG A 62 -19.19 -2.21 18.53
C ARG A 62 -20.68 -1.91 18.70
N ARG A 63 -21.31 -2.46 19.74
CA ARG A 63 -22.76 -2.34 19.98
C ARG A 63 -23.18 -0.97 20.52
N ALA A 64 -22.39 -0.35 21.40
CA ALA A 64 -22.76 0.90 22.04
C ALA A 64 -21.55 1.81 22.34
N PRO A 65 -21.73 3.15 22.40
CA PRO A 65 -20.65 4.06 22.74
C PRO A 65 -20.24 3.93 24.21
N LEU A 66 -18.95 4.17 24.49
CA LEU A 66 -18.44 4.27 25.86
C LEU A 66 -19.10 5.44 26.60
N LYS A 67 -19.57 5.19 27.82
CA LYS A 67 -20.27 6.16 28.68
C LYS A 67 -19.54 6.38 30.01
N GLY A 68 -19.86 7.50 30.68
CA GLY A 68 -19.34 7.84 32.02
C GLY A 68 -17.81 7.90 32.08
N TRP A 69 -17.23 7.40 33.18
CA TRP A 69 -15.79 7.46 33.45
C TRP A 69 -14.92 6.79 32.36
N ARG A 70 -15.45 5.77 31.67
CA ARG A 70 -14.73 5.12 30.55
C ARG A 70 -14.57 6.09 29.37
N ARG A 71 -15.59 6.90 29.08
CA ARG A 71 -15.54 7.96 28.07
C ARG A 71 -14.52 9.03 28.46
N ASP A 72 -14.54 9.45 29.72
CA ASP A 72 -13.65 10.51 30.22
C ASP A 72 -12.19 10.03 30.23
N MET A 73 -11.95 8.75 30.54
CA MET A 73 -10.62 8.16 30.48
C MET A 73 -10.06 8.11 29.05
N ARG A 74 -10.89 8.03 28.00
CA ARG A 74 -10.43 8.17 26.61
C ARG A 74 -9.70 9.51 26.42
N ILE A 75 -10.25 10.58 26.99
CA ILE A 75 -9.68 11.92 26.90
C ILE A 75 -8.35 11.99 27.66
N VAL A 76 -8.27 11.38 28.84
CA VAL A 76 -7.01 11.27 29.62
C VAL A 76 -5.93 10.53 28.83
N ILE A 77 -6.28 9.38 28.24
CA ILE A 77 -5.38 8.62 27.37
C ILE A 77 -4.92 9.48 26.18
N CYS A 78 -5.82 10.23 25.53
CA CYS A 78 -5.46 11.12 24.42
C CYS A 78 -4.51 12.25 24.85
N TRP A 79 -4.68 12.82 26.05
CA TRP A 79 -3.74 13.80 26.60
C TRP A 79 -2.35 13.20 26.84
N MET A 80 -2.28 11.98 27.35
CA MET A 80 -0.99 11.26 27.52
C MET A 80 -0.34 10.95 26.18
N MET A 81 -1.12 10.50 25.20
CA MET A 81 -0.61 10.26 23.85
C MET A 81 -0.16 11.56 23.19
N ARG A 82 -0.85 12.69 23.43
CA ARG A 82 -0.40 14.01 22.98
C ARG A 82 0.94 14.41 23.62
N ALA A 83 1.11 14.14 24.92
CA ALA A 83 2.41 14.32 25.60
C ALA A 83 3.50 13.44 24.98
N LEU A 84 3.17 12.21 24.59
CA LEU A 84 4.07 11.31 23.88
C LEU A 84 4.54 11.91 22.54
N PHE A 85 3.64 12.49 21.75
CA PHE A 85 4.02 13.21 20.52
C PHE A 85 4.91 14.43 20.79
N LEU A 86 4.65 15.18 21.87
CA LEU A 86 5.52 16.28 22.30
C LEU A 86 6.93 15.78 22.65
N CYS A 87 7.05 14.70 23.44
CA CYS A 87 8.33 14.06 23.71
C CYS A 87 9.01 13.53 22.43
N GLY A 88 8.23 13.08 21.45
CA GLY A 88 8.69 12.68 20.12
C GLY A 88 9.15 13.82 19.21
N GLY A 89 9.06 15.07 19.67
CA GLY A 89 9.54 16.25 18.95
C GLY A 89 8.48 17.02 18.18
N PHE A 90 7.19 16.65 18.26
CA PHE A 90 6.10 17.40 17.60
C PHE A 90 5.68 18.63 18.41
N HIS A 91 6.60 19.58 18.64
CA HIS A 91 6.31 20.74 19.48
C HIS A 91 5.45 21.78 18.78
N HIS A 92 5.44 21.82 17.44
CA HIS A 92 4.68 22.79 16.67
C HIS A 92 3.47 22.15 15.99
N LEU A 93 2.35 22.12 16.71
CA LEU A 93 1.04 21.77 16.15
C LEU A 93 0.26 23.04 15.85
N LYS A 94 0.06 23.35 14.56
CA LYS A 94 -0.76 24.47 14.11
C LYS A 94 -2.16 23.98 13.74
N VAL A 95 -3.19 24.64 14.27
CA VAL A 95 -4.58 24.30 13.97
C VAL A 95 -5.27 25.48 13.33
N LYS A 96 -5.89 25.25 12.17
CA LYS A 96 -6.64 26.24 11.40
C LYS A 96 -8.09 25.80 11.27
N GLY A 97 -9.02 26.76 11.30
CA GLY A 97 -10.45 26.48 11.28
C GLY A 97 -10.94 25.90 12.61
N ARG A 98 -12.21 25.48 12.62
CA ARG A 98 -12.87 24.92 13.81
C ARG A 98 -13.46 23.55 13.48
N LYS A 99 -13.19 22.58 14.36
CA LYS A 99 -13.85 21.27 14.33
C LYS A 99 -15.36 21.45 14.49
N ALA A 100 -16.13 20.87 13.57
CA ALA A 100 -17.58 20.80 13.66
C ALA A 100 -18.01 19.80 14.75
N GLU A 101 -19.18 20.03 15.34
CA GLU A 101 -19.78 19.06 16.25
C GLU A 101 -20.19 17.80 15.48
N THR A 102 -20.27 16.66 16.16
CA THR A 102 -20.65 15.37 15.54
C THR A 102 -22.01 15.46 14.84
N LYS A 103 -22.95 16.27 15.36
CA LYS A 103 -24.28 16.48 14.78
C LYS A 103 -24.26 17.23 13.45
N ASP A 104 -23.29 18.14 13.28
CA ASP A 104 -23.17 18.99 12.09
C ASP A 104 -22.37 18.29 11.00
N ALA A 105 -21.41 17.45 11.39
CA ALA A 105 -20.64 16.61 10.49
C ALA A 105 -20.27 15.28 11.18
N PRO A 106 -21.05 14.20 11.01
CA PRO A 106 -20.76 12.92 11.66
C PRO A 106 -19.43 12.29 11.23
N VAL A 107 -18.90 12.68 10.07
CA VAL A 107 -17.67 12.15 9.48
C VAL A 107 -16.61 13.25 9.31
N LEU A 108 -15.39 12.98 9.77
CA LEU A 108 -14.18 13.75 9.45
C LEU A 108 -13.39 13.02 8.35
N ALA A 109 -13.27 13.64 7.18
CA ALA A 109 -12.50 13.12 6.05
C ALA A 109 -11.11 13.74 6.01
N LEU A 110 -10.06 12.99 6.35
CA LEU A 110 -8.69 13.49 6.47
C LEU A 110 -7.86 13.18 5.21
N ALA A 111 -7.09 14.16 4.75
CA ALA A 111 -6.13 13.98 3.66
C ALA A 111 -5.01 15.05 3.66
N PRO A 112 -3.82 14.76 3.15
CA PRO A 112 -3.41 13.46 2.65
C PRO A 112 -3.05 12.50 3.79
N HIS A 113 -3.34 11.21 3.63
CA HIS A 113 -2.79 10.16 4.46
C HIS A 113 -1.36 9.90 4.03
N SER A 114 -0.37 10.17 4.88
CA SER A 114 1.04 10.10 4.47
C SER A 114 1.98 9.57 5.52
N SER A 115 1.50 9.36 6.74
CA SER A 115 2.36 9.01 7.85
C SER A 115 1.66 8.14 8.89
N PHE A 116 2.41 7.26 9.55
CA PHE A 116 1.94 6.67 10.81
C PHE A 116 1.81 7.73 11.92
N PHE A 117 2.45 8.91 11.77
CA PHE A 117 2.22 10.07 12.64
C PHE A 117 0.87 10.76 12.40
N ASP A 118 0.07 10.34 11.41
CA ASP A 118 -1.32 10.78 11.24
C ASP A 118 -2.24 10.34 12.41
N ALA A 119 -1.71 9.55 13.36
CA ALA A 119 -2.29 9.35 14.68
C ALA A 119 -2.30 10.64 15.54
N LEU A 120 -1.48 11.66 15.24
CA LEU A 120 -1.47 12.93 15.96
C LEU A 120 -2.83 13.67 15.87
N PRO A 121 -3.45 13.83 14.69
CA PRO A 121 -4.84 14.28 14.56
C PRO A 121 -5.84 13.47 15.40
N VAL A 122 -5.71 12.15 15.46
CA VAL A 122 -6.61 11.27 16.25
C VAL A 122 -6.55 11.64 17.73
N VAL A 123 -5.35 11.76 18.29
CA VAL A 123 -5.18 12.08 19.72
C VAL A 123 -5.52 13.54 20.02
N TYR A 124 -5.22 14.46 19.10
CA TYR A 124 -5.60 15.87 19.23
C TYR A 124 -7.12 16.04 19.29
N LEU A 125 -7.87 15.23 18.53
CA LEU A 125 -9.32 15.31 18.43
C LEU A 125 -10.08 14.54 19.52
N GLY A 126 -9.37 13.96 20.50
CA GLY A 126 -9.95 13.26 21.64
C GLY A 126 -10.38 11.82 21.35
N GLY A 127 -9.74 11.16 20.37
CA GLY A 127 -10.00 9.77 20.03
C GLY A 127 -11.33 9.56 19.29
N PRO A 128 -11.51 10.17 18.10
CA PRO A 128 -12.64 9.85 17.22
C PRO A 128 -12.62 8.39 16.79
N SER A 129 -13.76 7.87 16.32
CA SER A 129 -13.88 6.49 15.84
C SER A 129 -13.15 6.35 14.51
N ILE A 130 -11.97 5.74 14.51
CA ILE A 130 -11.16 5.58 13.31
C ILE A 130 -11.58 4.35 12.50
N VAL A 131 -11.45 4.41 11.18
CA VAL A 131 -11.50 3.20 10.34
C VAL A 131 -10.10 2.57 10.31
N ALA A 132 -9.95 1.40 10.92
CA ALA A 132 -8.67 0.74 11.11
C ALA A 132 -8.62 -0.63 10.43
N LYS A 133 -7.42 -1.07 10.05
CA LYS A 133 -7.17 -2.42 9.56
C LYS A 133 -7.35 -3.42 10.72
N GLY A 134 -8.05 -4.53 10.51
CA GLY A 134 -8.36 -5.50 11.57
C GLY A 134 -7.12 -6.00 12.33
N GLU A 135 -6.01 -6.21 11.63
CA GLU A 135 -4.75 -6.63 12.24
C GLU A 135 -4.16 -5.60 13.23
N SER A 136 -4.56 -4.33 13.14
CA SER A 136 -4.14 -3.28 14.09
C SER A 136 -4.65 -3.53 15.52
N SER A 137 -5.74 -4.29 15.70
CA SER A 137 -6.25 -4.65 17.03
C SER A 137 -5.30 -5.58 17.80
N ARG A 138 -4.45 -6.31 17.07
CA ARG A 138 -3.51 -7.32 17.62
C ARG A 138 -2.13 -6.76 17.93
N LEU A 139 -1.87 -5.49 17.60
CA LEU A 139 -0.57 -4.87 17.87
C LEU A 139 -0.34 -4.76 19.38
N PRO A 140 0.83 -5.17 19.90
CA PRO A 140 1.14 -5.01 21.32
C PRO A 140 1.12 -3.53 21.69
N PHE A 141 0.58 -3.21 22.87
CA PHE A 141 0.33 -1.86 23.39
C PHE A 141 -0.71 -1.05 22.60
N PHE A 142 -0.56 -0.93 21.28
CA PHE A 142 -1.43 -0.13 20.42
C PHE A 142 -2.84 -0.70 20.27
N GLY A 143 -3.02 -2.02 20.26
CA GLY A 143 -4.32 -2.65 20.02
C GLY A 143 -5.40 -2.20 21.02
N LYS A 144 -5.05 -2.13 22.31
CA LYS A 144 -5.97 -1.64 23.36
C LYS A 144 -6.24 -0.14 23.25
N LEU A 145 -5.23 0.66 22.92
CA LEU A 145 -5.39 2.10 22.68
C LEU A 145 -6.32 2.37 21.48
N ILE A 146 -6.15 1.61 20.40
CA ILE A 146 -6.99 1.66 19.21
C ILE A 146 -8.42 1.23 19.56
N ASN A 147 -8.61 0.10 20.24
CA ASN A 147 -9.93 -0.34 20.70
C ASN A 147 -10.66 0.71 21.55
N TYR A 148 -9.93 1.51 22.32
CA TYR A 148 -10.49 2.60 23.13
C TYR A 148 -11.15 3.71 22.30
N THR A 149 -10.72 3.88 21.04
CA THR A 149 -11.36 4.80 20.09
C THR A 149 -12.66 4.25 19.49
N GLN A 150 -13.05 3.02 19.84
CA GLN A 150 -14.17 2.28 19.23
C GLN A 150 -14.06 2.30 17.69
N PRO A 151 -13.03 1.69 17.11
CA PRO A 151 -12.76 1.78 15.68
C PRO A 151 -13.78 0.97 14.88
N VAL A 152 -13.96 1.33 13.61
CA VAL A 152 -14.62 0.47 12.62
C VAL A 152 -13.52 -0.37 11.97
N TYR A 153 -13.56 -1.69 12.14
CA TYR A 153 -12.52 -2.58 11.61
C TYR A 153 -12.80 -3.01 10.16
N VAL A 154 -11.73 -3.04 9.36
CA VAL A 154 -11.73 -3.52 7.98
C VAL A 154 -10.81 -4.73 7.85
N TRP A 155 -11.38 -5.87 7.51
CA TRP A 155 -10.68 -7.14 7.25
C TRP A 155 -10.58 -7.33 5.74
N ARG A 156 -9.39 -7.17 5.18
CA ARG A 156 -9.21 -7.14 3.71
C ARG A 156 -9.38 -8.50 3.05
N GLU A 157 -9.20 -9.57 3.81
CA GLU A 157 -9.31 -10.97 3.37
C GLU A 157 -10.77 -11.46 3.39
N ASP A 158 -11.66 -10.76 4.10
CA ASP A 158 -13.08 -11.07 4.15
C ASP A 158 -13.83 -10.36 3.01
N PRO A 159 -14.44 -11.11 2.06
CA PRO A 159 -15.20 -10.55 0.94
C PRO A 159 -16.34 -9.61 1.38
N ASN A 160 -16.94 -9.88 2.56
CA ASN A 160 -18.08 -9.13 3.09
C ASN A 160 -17.65 -7.94 3.96
N SER A 161 -16.38 -7.88 4.38
CA SER A 161 -15.94 -6.86 5.34
C SER A 161 -16.17 -5.44 4.83
N ARG A 162 -16.00 -5.17 3.54
CA ARG A 162 -16.25 -3.82 3.00
C ARG A 162 -17.70 -3.39 3.18
N GLN A 163 -18.65 -4.29 2.97
CA GLN A 163 -20.08 -4.02 3.15
C GLN A 163 -20.41 -3.85 4.64
N ASN A 164 -19.84 -4.70 5.50
CA ASN A 164 -20.01 -4.61 6.94
C ASN A 164 -19.47 -3.28 7.50
N THR A 165 -18.28 -2.86 7.06
CA THR A 165 -17.70 -1.55 7.41
C THR A 165 -18.62 -0.40 6.99
N ILE A 166 -19.16 -0.44 5.77
CA ILE A 166 -20.10 0.59 5.29
C ILE A 166 -21.34 0.63 6.19
N LYS A 167 -21.90 -0.55 6.51
CA LYS A 167 -23.08 -0.67 7.37
C LYS A 167 -22.83 -0.11 8.77
N GLU A 168 -21.69 -0.44 9.38
CA GLU A 168 -21.28 0.06 10.69
C GLU A 168 -21.06 1.59 10.68
N ILE A 169 -20.49 2.15 9.60
CA ILE A 169 -20.36 3.61 9.45
C ILE A 169 -21.75 4.25 9.35
N ILE A 170 -22.67 3.70 8.56
CA ILE A 170 -24.05 4.20 8.43
C ILE A 170 -24.75 4.17 9.78
N GLU A 171 -24.69 3.05 10.49
CA GLU A 171 -25.30 2.87 11.81
C GLU A 171 -24.78 3.92 12.80
N ARG A 172 -23.46 4.15 12.87
CA ARG A 172 -22.87 5.13 13.80
C ARG A 172 -23.17 6.58 13.44
N THR A 173 -23.17 6.91 12.16
CA THR A 173 -23.34 8.30 11.69
C THR A 173 -24.80 8.75 11.67
N THR A 174 -25.75 7.80 11.72
CA THR A 174 -27.19 8.07 11.74
C THR A 174 -27.84 7.74 13.09
N SER A 175 -27.09 7.14 14.02
CA SER A 175 -27.58 6.81 15.36
C SER A 175 -27.92 8.05 16.18
N LYS A 176 -28.90 7.90 17.09
CA LYS A 176 -29.23 8.91 18.11
C LYS A 176 -28.32 8.83 19.33
N GLU A 177 -27.47 7.81 19.41
CA GLU A 177 -26.52 7.65 20.52
C GLU A 177 -25.29 8.55 20.34
N ASP A 178 -24.62 8.85 21.45
CA ASP A 178 -23.42 9.71 21.51
C ASP A 178 -22.15 8.95 21.03
N TRP A 179 -22.16 8.50 19.78
CA TRP A 179 -21.00 7.86 19.15
C TRP A 179 -19.87 8.87 18.94
N PRO A 180 -18.59 8.47 19.16
CA PRO A 180 -17.47 9.28 18.71
C PRO A 180 -17.57 9.53 17.21
N GLN A 181 -17.34 10.78 16.80
CA GLN A 181 -17.31 11.19 15.40
C GLN A 181 -16.41 10.26 14.58
N VAL A 182 -16.86 9.84 13.40
CA VAL A 182 -16.13 8.88 12.58
C VAL A 182 -15.01 9.61 11.82
N MET A 183 -13.78 9.15 11.94
CA MET A 183 -12.61 9.70 11.27
C MET A 183 -12.08 8.72 10.23
N ILE A 184 -11.97 9.18 8.98
CA ILE A 184 -11.57 8.32 7.85
C ILE A 184 -10.53 9.04 7.00
N PHE A 185 -9.52 8.29 6.56
CA PHE A 185 -8.62 8.69 5.48
C PHE A 185 -9.12 8.08 4.17
N PRO A 186 -9.82 8.84 3.30
CA PRO A 186 -10.50 8.26 2.16
C PRO A 186 -9.55 7.69 1.09
N GLU A 187 -8.27 8.07 1.07
CA GLU A 187 -7.24 7.44 0.22
C GLU A 187 -7.08 5.94 0.51
N GLY A 188 -7.26 5.54 1.78
CA GLY A 188 -7.16 4.15 2.23
C GLY A 188 -5.74 3.56 2.21
N THR A 189 -4.71 4.37 1.96
CA THR A 189 -3.27 4.05 2.08
C THR A 189 -2.46 5.33 2.29
N CYS A 190 -1.26 5.21 2.85
CA CYS A 190 -0.31 6.32 2.89
C CYS A 190 0.29 6.61 1.50
N THR A 191 0.34 7.88 1.13
CA THR A 191 0.92 8.43 -0.10
C THR A 191 1.94 9.52 0.24
N ASN A 192 2.63 10.07 -0.78
CA ASN A 192 3.74 11.00 -0.56
C ASN A 192 3.35 12.49 -0.49
N ARG A 193 2.05 12.80 -0.49
CA ARG A 193 1.45 14.14 -0.48
C ARG A 193 1.67 14.99 -1.74
N SER A 194 2.23 14.44 -2.82
CA SER A 194 2.41 15.19 -4.08
C SER A 194 1.10 15.39 -4.85
N CYS A 195 0.13 14.50 -4.62
CA CYS A 195 -1.23 14.57 -5.16
C CYS A 195 -2.19 13.81 -4.23
N LEU A 196 -3.50 14.03 -4.40
CA LEU A 196 -4.52 13.16 -3.80
C LEU A 196 -4.92 12.07 -4.79
N ILE A 197 -4.76 10.80 -4.38
CA ILE A 197 -5.25 9.66 -5.15
C ILE A 197 -6.78 9.55 -5.05
N THR A 198 -7.38 8.61 -5.78
CA THR A 198 -8.82 8.38 -5.77
C THR A 198 -9.30 8.03 -4.37
N PHE A 199 -10.27 8.80 -3.87
CA PHE A 199 -10.92 8.54 -2.60
C PHE A 199 -11.86 7.34 -2.71
N LYS A 200 -11.78 6.43 -1.74
CA LYS A 200 -12.74 5.33 -1.57
C LYS A 200 -14.08 5.91 -1.12
N SER A 201 -15.17 5.39 -1.68
CA SER A 201 -16.54 5.85 -1.37
C SER A 201 -17.06 5.44 0.01
N GLY A 202 -16.33 4.59 0.76
CA GLY A 202 -16.72 4.07 2.07
C GLY A 202 -17.23 5.12 3.05
N ALA A 203 -16.53 6.27 3.14
CA ALA A 203 -16.89 7.38 4.02
C ALA A 203 -18.13 8.17 3.58
N PHE A 204 -18.54 8.00 2.32
CA PHE A 204 -19.52 8.85 1.65
C PHE A 204 -20.85 8.14 1.38
N TYR A 205 -20.89 6.81 1.52
CA TYR A 205 -22.13 6.02 1.44
C TYR A 205 -23.25 6.47 2.39
N PRO A 206 -22.98 6.95 3.62
CA PRO A 206 -24.07 7.41 4.49
C PRO A 206 -24.85 8.62 3.96
N GLY A 207 -24.33 9.37 2.99
CA GLY A 207 -25.00 10.56 2.47
C GLY A 207 -25.15 11.71 3.48
N VAL A 208 -24.40 11.65 4.59
CA VAL A 208 -24.40 12.67 5.66
C VAL A 208 -23.34 13.75 5.38
N PRO A 209 -23.44 14.93 6.02
CA PRO A 209 -22.41 15.95 5.94
C PRO A 209 -21.05 15.42 6.42
N VAL A 210 -19.99 15.78 5.70
CA VAL A 210 -18.60 15.49 6.12
C VAL A 210 -17.87 16.79 6.38
N GLN A 211 -16.94 16.78 7.34
CA GLN A 211 -15.96 17.86 7.47
C GLN A 211 -14.63 17.42 6.87
N PRO A 212 -14.19 18.01 5.76
CA PRO A 212 -12.86 17.76 5.23
C PRO A 212 -11.79 18.38 6.13
N VAL A 213 -10.72 17.62 6.38
CA VAL A 213 -9.60 18.04 7.23
C VAL A 213 -8.28 17.83 6.48
N CYS A 214 -7.58 18.93 6.21
CA CYS A 214 -6.32 18.92 5.49
C CYS A 214 -5.13 18.84 6.45
N ILE A 215 -4.20 17.92 6.20
CA ILE A 215 -2.99 17.75 7.01
C ILE A 215 -1.76 18.18 6.22
N ARG A 216 -0.89 18.95 6.87
CA ARG A 216 0.43 19.32 6.31
C ARG A 216 1.53 19.05 7.34
N TYR A 217 2.69 18.66 6.84
CA TYR A 217 3.91 18.52 7.65
C TYR A 217 4.97 19.46 7.08
N PRO A 218 4.97 20.75 7.45
CA PRO A 218 5.88 21.76 6.91
C PRO A 218 7.29 21.64 7.53
N ASN A 219 7.87 20.45 7.44
CA ASN A 219 9.19 20.13 7.99
C ASN A 219 10.26 20.37 6.92
N LYS A 220 11.39 20.97 7.32
CA LYS A 220 12.53 21.18 6.43
C LYS A 220 13.06 19.86 5.86
N LEU A 221 13.13 18.83 6.71
CA LEU A 221 13.48 17.47 6.32
C LEU A 221 12.24 16.58 6.47
N ASP A 222 11.82 15.96 5.37
CA ASP A 222 10.65 15.09 5.35
C ASP A 222 10.99 13.69 5.91
N THR A 223 10.93 13.52 7.23
CA THR A 223 11.16 12.23 7.91
C THR A 223 9.86 11.52 8.28
N VAL A 224 8.72 12.10 7.95
CA VAL A 224 7.39 11.61 8.35
C VAL A 224 6.68 10.87 7.22
N THR A 225 7.01 11.15 5.95
CA THR A 225 6.37 10.50 4.82
C THR A 225 6.71 9.01 4.79
N TRP A 226 5.71 8.18 5.03
CA TRP A 226 5.81 6.73 5.01
C TRP A 226 5.06 6.18 3.79
N THR A 227 5.81 5.82 2.75
CA THR A 227 5.28 5.23 1.51
C THR A 227 6.01 3.93 1.18
N TRP A 228 5.50 3.17 0.22
CA TRP A 228 6.09 1.89 -0.18
C TRP A 228 7.48 2.01 -0.82
N GLU A 229 7.79 3.15 -1.46
CA GLU A 229 9.11 3.49 -2.02
C GLU A 229 10.01 4.22 -1.01
N GLY A 230 9.50 4.52 0.19
CA GLY A 230 10.21 5.27 1.21
C GLY A 230 11.02 4.39 2.17
N PRO A 231 11.81 5.00 3.06
CA PRO A 231 12.47 4.27 4.14
C PRO A 231 11.47 3.51 5.00
N GLY A 232 11.88 2.35 5.54
CA GLY A 232 11.05 1.57 6.46
C GLY A 232 10.63 2.37 7.71
N ALA A 233 9.54 1.95 8.34
CA ALA A 233 8.93 2.68 9.46
C ALA A 233 9.91 2.94 10.62
N LEU A 234 10.76 1.96 10.97
CA LEU A 234 11.78 2.13 12.02
C LEU A 234 12.83 3.19 11.67
N LYS A 235 13.26 3.24 10.41
CA LYS A 235 14.20 4.27 9.94
C LYS A 235 13.55 5.65 9.98
N LEU A 236 12.31 5.79 9.52
CA LEU A 236 11.58 7.06 9.62
C LEU A 236 11.32 7.51 11.05
N LEU A 237 11.00 6.56 11.94
CA LEU A 237 10.83 6.83 13.37
C LEU A 237 12.14 7.33 13.98
N TRP A 238 13.26 6.64 13.76
CA TRP A 238 14.59 7.08 14.19
C TRP A 238 14.92 8.48 13.67
N LEU A 239 14.74 8.72 12.37
CA LEU A 239 15.03 10.00 11.75
C LEU A 239 14.14 11.13 12.30
N THR A 240 12.86 10.86 12.58
CA THR A 240 11.95 11.85 13.16
C THR A 240 12.29 12.14 14.62
N LEU A 241 12.58 11.09 15.42
CA LEU A 241 12.95 11.23 16.82
C LEU A 241 14.33 11.87 17.01
N THR A 242 15.16 11.92 15.97
CA THR A 242 16.44 12.65 15.97
C THR A 242 16.33 14.05 15.38
N GLN A 243 15.13 14.54 15.03
CA GLN A 243 14.91 15.95 14.71
C GLN A 243 14.71 16.77 15.99
N LEU A 244 15.26 17.98 16.05
CA LEU A 244 14.99 18.89 17.18
C LEU A 244 13.51 19.24 17.28
N ASN A 245 12.85 19.45 16.15
CA ASN A 245 11.45 19.80 16.09
C ASN A 245 10.80 19.28 14.81
N SER A 246 9.60 18.74 14.97
CA SER A 246 8.67 18.33 13.92
C SER A 246 7.41 19.20 14.04
N SER A 247 6.87 19.58 12.89
CA SER A 247 5.68 20.40 12.77
C SER A 247 4.57 19.61 12.09
N CYS A 248 3.34 19.85 12.55
CA CYS A 248 2.12 19.34 11.92
C CYS A 248 1.11 20.49 11.88
N GLU A 249 0.43 20.62 10.75
CA GLU A 249 -0.69 21.55 10.58
C GLU A 249 -1.96 20.74 10.30
N ILE A 250 -3.01 21.03 11.06
CA ILE A 250 -4.36 20.48 10.88
C ILE A 250 -5.26 21.65 10.48
N GLU A 251 -5.86 21.58 9.30
CA GLU A 251 -6.78 22.58 8.79
C GLU A 251 -8.18 21.99 8.61
N PHE A 252 -9.12 22.45 9.41
CA PHE A 252 -10.53 22.14 9.28
C PHE A 252 -11.15 23.02 8.20
N LEU A 253 -11.63 22.40 7.12
CA LEU A 253 -12.42 23.09 6.11
C LEU A 253 -13.87 23.25 6.58
N PRO A 254 -14.66 24.14 5.94
CA PRO A 254 -16.10 24.22 6.18
C PRO A 254 -16.77 22.85 6.00
N VAL A 255 -17.86 22.62 6.75
CA VAL A 255 -18.67 21.41 6.61
C VAL A 255 -19.19 21.32 5.18
N TYR A 256 -18.98 20.17 4.56
CA TYR A 256 -19.46 19.85 3.23
C TYR A 256 -20.80 19.12 3.34
N ASN A 257 -21.85 19.74 2.83
CA ASN A 257 -23.18 19.15 2.76
C ASN A 257 -23.40 18.53 1.38
N PRO A 258 -23.66 17.22 1.27
CA PRO A 258 -23.84 16.58 -0.02
C PRO A 258 -25.16 17.01 -0.67
N SER A 259 -25.11 17.24 -1.97
CA SER A 259 -26.29 17.41 -2.82
C SER A 259 -27.07 16.09 -2.96
N GLU A 260 -28.32 16.15 -3.43
CA GLU A 260 -29.11 14.93 -3.69
C GLU A 260 -28.43 13.99 -4.70
N ALA A 261 -27.76 14.54 -5.72
CA ALA A 261 -26.98 13.75 -6.67
C ALA A 261 -25.80 13.01 -6.00
N GLU A 262 -25.13 13.65 -5.04
CA GLU A 262 -24.01 13.06 -4.28
C GLU A 262 -24.46 12.02 -3.26
N LYS A 263 -25.66 12.20 -2.68
CA LYS A 263 -26.28 11.18 -1.82
C LYS A 263 -26.60 9.91 -2.61
N LEU A 264 -27.01 10.05 -3.87
CA LEU A 264 -27.28 8.93 -4.77
C LEU A 264 -26.01 8.32 -5.38
N ASP A 265 -24.95 9.12 -5.57
CA ASP A 265 -23.65 8.69 -6.08
C ASP A 265 -22.50 9.00 -5.09
N PRO A 266 -22.18 8.04 -4.18
CA PRO A 266 -21.08 8.18 -3.24
C PRO A 266 -19.70 8.36 -3.90
N LYS A 267 -19.52 7.96 -5.17
CA LYS A 267 -18.27 8.21 -5.91
C LYS A 267 -18.18 9.66 -6.36
N LEU A 268 -19.29 10.23 -6.83
CA LEU A 268 -19.38 11.66 -7.14
C LEU A 268 -19.07 12.49 -5.88
N TYR A 269 -19.69 12.14 -4.74
CA TYR A 269 -19.45 12.80 -3.47
C TYR A 269 -17.96 12.74 -3.08
N ALA A 270 -17.36 11.55 -3.10
CA ALA A 270 -15.95 11.36 -2.79
C ALA A 270 -15.03 12.19 -3.71
N ASN A 271 -15.36 12.27 -5.00
CA ASN A 271 -14.60 13.04 -5.98
C ASN A 271 -14.69 14.56 -5.76
N ASN A 272 -15.86 15.07 -5.42
CA ASN A 272 -16.04 16.50 -5.14
C ASN A 272 -15.32 16.93 -3.86
N VAL A 273 -15.42 16.13 -2.80
CA VAL A 273 -14.67 16.37 -1.55
C VAL A 273 -13.17 16.27 -1.79
N ARG A 274 -12.70 15.28 -2.57
CA ARG A 274 -11.29 15.18 -2.98
C ARG A 274 -10.82 16.44 -3.71
N ARG A 275 -11.60 16.95 -4.66
CA ARG A 275 -11.26 18.17 -5.43
C ARG A 275 -11.17 19.39 -4.52
N LEU A 276 -12.13 19.57 -3.61
CA LEU A 276 -12.12 20.64 -2.62
C LEU A 276 -10.87 20.59 -1.73
N MET A 277 -10.51 19.40 -1.24
CA MET A 277 -9.32 19.23 -0.41
C MET A 277 -8.02 19.46 -1.21
N ALA A 278 -7.97 19.01 -2.46
CA ALA A 278 -6.83 19.23 -3.35
C ALA A 278 -6.58 20.73 -3.59
N GLU A 279 -7.65 21.50 -3.79
CA GLU A 279 -7.59 22.96 -3.94
C GLU A 279 -7.06 23.64 -2.67
N ALA A 280 -7.59 23.28 -1.49
CA ALA A 280 -7.11 23.81 -0.21
C ALA A 280 -5.64 23.44 0.07
N LEU A 281 -5.23 22.22 -0.29
CA LEU A 281 -3.85 21.75 -0.16
C LEU A 281 -2.91 22.34 -1.21
N LYS A 282 -3.44 22.88 -2.31
CA LYS A 282 -2.70 23.33 -3.50
C LYS A 282 -1.86 22.22 -4.15
N ILE A 283 -2.44 21.03 -4.26
CA ILE A 283 -1.83 19.86 -4.91
C ILE A 283 -2.79 19.29 -5.97
N PRO A 284 -2.28 18.63 -7.03
CA PRO A 284 -3.12 18.00 -8.03
C PRO A 284 -3.85 16.75 -7.49
N VAL A 285 -4.82 16.27 -8.27
CA VAL A 285 -5.44 14.95 -8.07
C VAL A 285 -4.85 13.92 -9.05
N SER A 286 -4.93 12.64 -8.69
CA SER A 286 -4.50 11.52 -9.52
C SER A 286 -5.57 10.43 -9.61
N ASP A 287 -5.68 9.79 -10.77
CA ASP A 287 -6.59 8.67 -11.02
C ASP A 287 -6.02 7.31 -10.57
N TYR A 288 -4.87 7.32 -9.89
CA TYR A 288 -4.43 6.15 -9.15
C TYR A 288 -5.43 5.82 -8.05
N THR A 289 -5.68 4.53 -7.88
CA THR A 289 -6.49 3.95 -6.81
C THR A 289 -5.59 3.23 -5.82
N TYR A 290 -6.15 2.87 -4.67
CA TYR A 290 -5.49 1.99 -3.72
C TYR A 290 -4.99 0.67 -4.36
N ASP A 291 -5.80 0.06 -5.23
CA ASP A 291 -5.45 -1.21 -5.87
C ASP A 291 -4.28 -1.04 -6.85
N ASP A 292 -4.20 0.11 -7.53
CA ASP A 292 -3.06 0.48 -8.37
C ASP A 292 -1.77 0.58 -7.53
N CYS A 293 -1.82 1.27 -6.39
CA CYS A 293 -0.67 1.39 -5.48
C CYS A 293 -0.22 0.01 -4.95
N ARG A 294 -1.16 -0.92 -4.72
CA ARG A 294 -0.84 -2.29 -4.31
C ARG A 294 -0.09 -3.05 -5.40
N ILE A 295 -0.50 -2.91 -6.67
CA ILE A 295 0.19 -3.51 -7.82
C ILE A 295 1.60 -2.93 -7.96
N ILE A 296 1.75 -1.61 -7.86
CA ILE A 296 3.07 -0.93 -7.92
C ILE A 296 3.98 -1.46 -6.82
N ARG A 297 3.48 -1.54 -5.57
CA ARG A 297 4.26 -2.06 -4.45
C ARG A 297 4.72 -3.49 -4.70
N LYS A 298 3.82 -4.37 -5.19
CA LYS A 298 4.16 -5.75 -5.49
C LYS A 298 5.21 -5.85 -6.60
N ALA A 299 5.07 -5.05 -7.66
CA ALA A 299 6.05 -4.98 -8.73
C ALA A 299 7.44 -4.56 -8.21
N HIS A 300 7.52 -3.57 -7.31
CA HIS A 300 8.78 -3.17 -6.69
C HIS A 300 9.38 -4.24 -5.78
N GLN A 301 8.58 -4.91 -4.95
CA GLN A 301 9.04 -6.01 -4.09
C GLN A 301 9.62 -7.17 -4.91
N LEU A 302 9.10 -7.39 -6.11
CA LEU A 302 9.54 -8.40 -7.05
C LEU A 302 10.59 -7.89 -8.05
N HIS A 303 11.09 -6.67 -7.88
CA HIS A 303 12.06 -6.02 -8.79
C HIS A 303 11.63 -5.99 -10.27
N LEU A 304 10.32 -5.98 -10.54
CA LEU A 304 9.76 -5.90 -11.88
C LEU A 304 9.96 -4.47 -12.44
N PRO A 305 10.41 -4.33 -13.70
CA PRO A 305 10.62 -3.02 -14.31
C PRO A 305 9.28 -2.34 -14.64
N HIS A 306 9.32 -1.02 -14.79
CA HIS A 306 8.20 -0.22 -15.32
C HIS A 306 6.84 -0.43 -14.62
N ALA A 307 6.80 -0.32 -13.29
CA ALA A 307 5.58 -0.50 -12.49
C ALA A 307 4.35 0.31 -12.97
N SER A 308 4.57 1.50 -13.55
CA SER A 308 3.49 2.30 -14.14
C SER A 308 2.84 1.65 -15.36
N ASN A 309 3.62 0.97 -16.20
CA ASN A 309 3.10 0.21 -17.35
C ASN A 309 2.34 -1.02 -16.86
N ILE A 310 2.84 -1.72 -15.83
CA ILE A 310 2.14 -2.87 -15.22
C ILE A 310 0.73 -2.49 -14.76
N VAL A 311 0.58 -1.35 -14.08
CA VAL A 311 -0.75 -0.85 -13.67
C VAL A 311 -1.63 -0.53 -14.87
N LYS A 312 -1.11 0.18 -15.87
CA LYS A 312 -1.87 0.51 -17.08
C LYS A 312 -2.33 -0.74 -17.82
N SER A 313 -1.44 -1.71 -18.01
CA SER A 313 -1.76 -3.01 -18.61
C SER A 313 -2.82 -3.74 -17.80
N HIS A 314 -2.72 -3.76 -16.47
CA HIS A 314 -3.74 -4.37 -15.60
C HIS A 314 -5.12 -3.71 -15.77
N LYS A 315 -5.20 -2.37 -15.84
CA LYS A 315 -6.47 -1.66 -16.09
C LYS A 315 -7.08 -1.98 -17.44
N LEU A 316 -6.27 -2.06 -18.50
CA LEU A 316 -6.74 -2.43 -19.83
C LEU A 316 -7.20 -3.88 -19.88
N ARG A 317 -6.43 -4.80 -19.28
CA ARG A 317 -6.82 -6.21 -19.13
C ARG A 317 -8.14 -6.38 -18.38
N TYR A 318 -8.37 -5.59 -17.34
CA TYR A 318 -9.66 -5.60 -16.61
C TYR A 318 -10.81 -5.16 -17.53
N LYS A 319 -10.64 -4.08 -18.29
CA LYS A 319 -11.65 -3.59 -19.25
C LYS A 319 -11.95 -4.59 -20.37
N LEU A 320 -10.92 -5.31 -20.83
CA LEU A 320 -11.01 -6.35 -21.85
C LEU A 320 -11.55 -7.69 -21.32
N GLY A 321 -11.86 -7.80 -20.03
CA GLY A 321 -12.36 -9.03 -19.41
C GLY A 321 -11.30 -10.11 -19.13
N LEU A 322 -10.05 -9.89 -19.56
CA LEU A 322 -8.94 -10.86 -19.43
C LEU A 322 -8.64 -11.27 -17.99
N VAL A 323 -8.81 -10.34 -17.04
CA VAL A 323 -8.61 -10.62 -15.61
C VAL A 323 -9.67 -11.58 -15.06
N ALA A 324 -10.92 -11.45 -15.51
CA ALA A 324 -12.02 -12.28 -15.04
C ALA A 324 -11.98 -13.69 -15.65
N SER A 325 -11.59 -13.78 -16.93
CA SER A 325 -11.45 -15.05 -17.65
C SER A 325 -10.14 -15.78 -17.36
N LYS A 326 -9.17 -15.15 -16.70
CA LYS A 326 -7.82 -15.72 -16.46
C LYS A 326 -7.18 -16.25 -17.75
N THR A 327 -7.30 -15.48 -18.83
CA THR A 327 -6.96 -15.93 -20.18
C THR A 327 -5.49 -16.32 -20.28
N GLU A 328 -4.58 -15.53 -19.70
CA GLU A 328 -3.15 -15.78 -19.74
C GLU A 328 -2.76 -17.04 -18.93
N GLU A 329 -3.40 -17.27 -17.78
CA GLU A 329 -3.24 -18.52 -17.02
C GLU A 329 -3.67 -19.74 -17.84
N GLU A 330 -4.84 -19.65 -18.50
CA GLU A 330 -5.31 -20.72 -19.39
C GLU A 330 -4.36 -20.98 -20.56
N LEU A 331 -3.77 -19.93 -21.13
CA LEU A 331 -2.83 -20.04 -22.25
C LEU A 331 -1.57 -20.81 -21.84
N VAL A 332 -1.00 -20.50 -20.67
CA VAL A 332 0.16 -21.23 -20.14
C VAL A 332 -0.21 -22.67 -19.82
N GLN A 333 -1.39 -22.92 -19.23
CA GLN A 333 -1.84 -24.28 -18.91
C GLN A 333 -2.11 -25.15 -20.15
N LYS A 334 -2.66 -24.58 -21.21
CA LYS A 334 -3.00 -25.31 -22.46
C LYS A 334 -1.83 -25.42 -23.42
N LYS A 335 -0.70 -24.75 -23.14
CA LYS A 335 0.44 -24.55 -24.04
C LYS A 335 0.83 -25.82 -24.81
N THR A 336 0.68 -25.75 -26.14
CA THR A 336 1.10 -26.80 -27.10
C THR A 336 2.36 -26.43 -27.88
N THR A 337 2.74 -25.15 -27.93
CA THR A 337 3.92 -24.61 -28.64
C THR A 337 4.51 -23.40 -27.91
N ASN A 338 5.73 -22.99 -28.25
CA ASN A 338 6.39 -21.81 -27.68
C ASN A 338 5.78 -20.50 -28.19
N PHE A 339 5.68 -19.52 -27.29
CA PHE A 339 5.13 -18.22 -27.61
C PHE A 339 6.27 -17.32 -28.12
N GLY A 340 6.24 -17.00 -29.42
CA GLY A 340 7.25 -16.15 -30.06
C GLY A 340 6.92 -14.65 -30.00
N ASP A 341 7.64 -13.88 -30.82
CA ASP A 341 7.28 -12.49 -31.10
C ASP A 341 6.01 -12.45 -31.94
N VAL A 342 5.02 -11.67 -31.51
CA VAL A 342 3.71 -11.57 -32.16
C VAL A 342 3.40 -10.14 -32.57
N ASN A 343 2.71 -9.99 -33.71
CA ASN A 343 2.13 -8.72 -34.12
C ASN A 343 0.76 -8.47 -33.47
N LEU A 344 0.14 -7.31 -33.71
CA LEU A 344 -1.15 -6.93 -33.11
C LEU A 344 -2.28 -7.93 -33.43
N GLN A 345 -2.35 -8.43 -34.67
CA GLN A 345 -3.41 -9.35 -35.09
C GLN A 345 -3.26 -10.70 -34.41
N GLU A 346 -2.03 -11.23 -34.40
CA GLU A 346 -1.70 -12.48 -33.71
C GLU A 346 -1.96 -12.36 -32.19
N PHE A 347 -1.54 -11.25 -31.59
CA PHE A 347 -1.79 -10.96 -30.17
C PHE A 347 -3.28 -10.95 -29.83
N ALA A 348 -4.09 -10.22 -30.63
CA ALA A 348 -5.52 -10.15 -30.44
C ALA A 348 -6.17 -11.54 -30.61
N GLN A 349 -5.78 -12.30 -31.64
CA GLN A 349 -6.30 -13.63 -31.89
C GLN A 349 -5.97 -14.60 -30.74
N ILE A 350 -4.75 -14.59 -30.23
CA ILE A 350 -4.31 -15.45 -29.12
C ILE A 350 -5.08 -15.14 -27.84
N LEU A 351 -5.29 -13.85 -27.53
CA LEU A 351 -6.04 -13.41 -26.35
C LEU A 351 -7.56 -13.41 -26.55
N ARG A 352 -8.04 -13.79 -27.74
CA ARG A 352 -9.47 -13.79 -28.13
C ARG A 352 -10.11 -12.40 -28.02
N LEU A 353 -9.39 -11.40 -28.49
CA LEU A 353 -9.80 -9.99 -28.51
C LEU A 353 -10.02 -9.51 -29.94
N ASP A 354 -10.72 -8.37 -30.07
CA ASP A 354 -10.83 -7.61 -31.32
C ASP A 354 -9.59 -6.71 -31.50
N ASP A 355 -8.91 -6.84 -32.63
CA ASP A 355 -7.73 -6.02 -33.00
C ASP A 355 -8.10 -4.57 -33.34
N LYS A 356 -9.37 -4.32 -33.64
CA LYS A 356 -9.91 -2.98 -33.90
C LYS A 356 -10.34 -2.24 -32.63
N ASP A 357 -10.49 -2.93 -31.50
CA ASP A 357 -10.80 -2.29 -30.22
C ASP A 357 -9.64 -1.37 -29.78
N PRO A 358 -9.88 -0.07 -29.56
CA PRO A 358 -8.86 0.85 -29.05
C PRO A 358 -8.17 0.37 -27.77
N THR A 359 -8.89 -0.37 -26.91
CA THR A 359 -8.35 -0.91 -25.66
C THR A 359 -7.31 -2.00 -25.91
N THR A 360 -7.58 -2.91 -26.85
CA THR A 360 -6.63 -3.94 -27.31
C THR A 360 -5.39 -3.30 -27.92
N GLN A 361 -5.57 -2.33 -28.81
CA GLN A 361 -4.44 -1.63 -29.45
C GLN A 361 -3.57 -0.90 -28.42
N GLN A 362 -4.20 -0.28 -27.42
CA GLN A 362 -3.48 0.40 -26.35
C GLN A 362 -2.71 -0.60 -25.48
N LEU A 363 -3.28 -1.78 -25.19
CA LEU A 363 -2.59 -2.82 -24.44
C LEU A 363 -1.34 -3.30 -25.20
N PHE A 364 -1.47 -3.59 -26.49
CA PHE A 364 -0.35 -3.98 -27.34
C PHE A 364 0.75 -2.91 -27.36
N ARG A 365 0.38 -1.63 -27.57
CA ARG A 365 1.34 -0.51 -27.63
C ARG A 365 2.15 -0.29 -26.35
N ILE A 366 1.61 -0.64 -25.18
CA ILE A 366 2.37 -0.53 -23.91
C ILE A 366 3.53 -1.54 -23.87
N HIS A 367 3.37 -2.67 -24.54
CA HIS A 367 4.36 -3.74 -24.59
C HIS A 367 5.26 -3.68 -25.83
N ASP A 368 4.87 -2.95 -26.89
CA ASP A 368 5.73 -2.61 -28.03
C ASP A 368 6.71 -1.48 -27.67
N LYS A 369 7.74 -1.84 -26.89
CA LYS A 369 8.73 -0.89 -26.35
C LYS A 369 9.50 -0.12 -27.43
N TYR A 370 9.66 -0.71 -28.61
CA TYR A 370 10.49 -0.18 -29.69
C TYR A 370 9.67 0.38 -30.86
N GLY A 371 8.34 0.29 -30.81
CA GLY A 371 7.46 0.74 -31.89
C GLY A 371 7.63 -0.06 -33.19
N GLN A 372 8.05 -1.31 -33.08
CA GLN A 372 8.35 -2.18 -34.22
C GLN A 372 7.12 -2.96 -34.70
N GLY A 373 5.97 -2.82 -34.03
CA GLY A 373 4.75 -3.56 -34.34
C GLY A 373 4.82 -5.04 -33.93
N LYS A 374 5.77 -5.40 -33.06
CA LYS A 374 5.94 -6.75 -32.51
C LYS A 374 6.22 -6.69 -31.01
N ILE A 375 5.71 -7.68 -30.28
CA ILE A 375 5.98 -7.83 -28.84
C ILE A 375 6.39 -9.26 -28.51
N ASP A 376 7.24 -9.41 -27.50
CA ASP A 376 7.56 -10.71 -26.90
C ASP A 376 6.37 -11.15 -26.05
N LEU A 377 5.60 -12.13 -26.53
CA LEU A 377 4.39 -12.59 -25.86
C LEU A 377 4.70 -13.25 -24.51
N GLU A 378 5.84 -13.93 -24.39
CA GLU A 378 6.27 -14.54 -23.13
C GLU A 378 6.64 -13.48 -22.10
N GLU A 379 7.26 -12.36 -22.51
CA GLU A 379 7.49 -11.23 -21.60
C GLU A 379 6.17 -10.60 -21.11
N TYR A 380 5.17 -10.47 -21.99
CA TYR A 380 3.83 -10.00 -21.63
C TYR A 380 3.18 -10.93 -20.60
N ILE A 381 3.08 -12.22 -20.90
CA ILE A 381 2.47 -13.24 -20.03
C ILE A 381 3.23 -13.31 -18.70
N PHE A 382 4.56 -13.27 -18.73
CA PHE A 382 5.40 -13.28 -17.54
C PHE A 382 5.08 -12.09 -16.63
N THR A 383 5.02 -10.89 -17.19
CA THR A 383 4.70 -9.68 -16.42
C THR A 383 3.32 -9.80 -15.76
N VAL A 384 2.35 -10.36 -16.48
CA VAL A 384 0.98 -10.61 -15.98
C VAL A 384 0.98 -11.62 -14.82
N LEU A 385 1.55 -12.80 -15.04
CA LEU A 385 1.51 -13.90 -14.07
C LEU A 385 2.39 -13.63 -12.85
N ALA A 386 3.58 -13.05 -13.02
CA ALA A 386 4.42 -12.64 -11.90
C ALA A 386 3.70 -11.60 -11.03
N THR A 387 3.03 -10.63 -11.64
CA THR A 387 2.25 -9.63 -10.88
C THR A 387 1.06 -10.26 -10.16
N ALA A 388 0.37 -11.22 -10.78
CA ALA A 388 -0.80 -11.88 -10.18
C ALA A 388 -0.41 -12.87 -9.07
N ASN A 389 0.52 -13.77 -9.35
CA ASN A 389 0.69 -15.03 -8.62
C ASN A 389 1.98 -15.11 -7.79
N ALA A 390 3.06 -14.43 -8.19
CA ALA A 390 4.32 -14.50 -7.43
C ALA A 390 4.20 -13.83 -6.06
N SER A 391 4.68 -14.49 -5.02
CA SER A 391 4.84 -13.98 -3.66
C SER A 391 6.32 -13.81 -3.28
N SER A 392 7.22 -14.51 -3.98
CA SER A 392 8.67 -14.45 -3.79
C SER A 392 9.41 -14.23 -5.12
N GLU A 393 10.72 -13.96 -5.07
CA GLU A 393 11.54 -13.93 -6.29
C GLU A 393 11.74 -15.31 -6.89
N LEU A 394 11.70 -16.39 -6.08
CA LEU A 394 11.75 -17.77 -6.57
C LEU A 394 10.49 -18.10 -7.40
N ASP A 395 9.32 -17.65 -6.96
CA ASP A 395 8.08 -17.83 -7.72
C ASP A 395 8.15 -17.15 -9.09
N LYS A 396 8.91 -16.06 -9.25
CA LYS A 396 9.15 -15.47 -10.58
C LYS A 396 9.94 -16.44 -11.46
N VAL A 397 10.93 -17.12 -10.90
CA VAL A 397 11.74 -18.08 -11.64
C VAL A 397 10.86 -19.25 -12.07
N GLU A 398 10.07 -19.81 -11.16
CA GLU A 398 9.10 -20.88 -11.47
C GLU A 398 8.12 -20.47 -12.58
N ILE A 399 7.49 -19.30 -12.45
CA ILE A 399 6.58 -18.76 -13.47
C ILE A 399 7.29 -18.57 -14.82
N ALA A 400 8.55 -18.08 -14.82
CA ALA A 400 9.30 -17.91 -16.06
C ALA A 400 9.65 -19.26 -16.72
N PHE A 401 9.94 -20.30 -15.92
CA PHE A 401 10.16 -21.65 -16.42
C PHE A 401 8.89 -22.24 -17.03
N ASP A 402 7.74 -22.10 -16.37
CA ASP A 402 6.45 -22.55 -16.90
C ASP A 402 6.10 -21.87 -18.23
N ILE A 403 6.39 -20.57 -18.33
CA ILE A 403 6.10 -19.78 -19.53
C ILE A 403 7.04 -20.13 -20.68
N CYS A 404 8.34 -20.30 -20.42
CA CYS A 404 9.33 -20.57 -21.47
C CYS A 404 9.40 -22.05 -21.84
N GLY A 405 9.02 -22.96 -20.95
CA GLY A 405 9.10 -24.40 -21.15
C GLY A 405 7.93 -24.98 -21.94
N SER A 406 8.15 -26.15 -22.54
CA SER A 406 7.10 -26.93 -23.21
C SER A 406 6.48 -27.92 -22.22
N LYS A 407 5.15 -28.09 -22.21
CA LYS A 407 4.47 -28.95 -21.23
C LYS A 407 4.85 -30.45 -21.34
N ALA A 408 5.50 -30.86 -22.43
CA ALA A 408 5.89 -32.24 -22.70
C ALA A 408 7.15 -32.68 -21.94
N ALA A 409 7.95 -31.74 -21.43
CA ALA A 409 9.10 -32.03 -20.58
C ALA A 409 9.26 -30.85 -19.62
N LEU A 410 9.34 -31.09 -18.32
CA LEU A 410 9.69 -30.10 -17.29
C LEU A 410 11.16 -29.65 -17.43
N CYS A 411 11.61 -29.46 -18.67
CA CYS A 411 12.97 -29.29 -19.10
C CYS A 411 13.02 -28.12 -20.08
N LEU A 412 14.04 -27.29 -19.95
CA LEU A 412 14.30 -26.17 -20.85
C LEU A 412 15.52 -26.45 -21.71
N THR A 413 15.45 -26.11 -22.99
CA THR A 413 16.63 -25.95 -23.83
C THR A 413 17.48 -24.76 -23.36
N GLN A 414 18.73 -24.69 -23.82
CA GLN A 414 19.63 -23.57 -23.49
C GLN A 414 19.02 -22.20 -23.81
N SER A 415 18.34 -22.09 -24.96
CA SER A 415 17.71 -20.84 -25.39
C SER A 415 16.51 -20.44 -24.53
N GLU A 416 15.69 -21.41 -24.12
CA GLU A 416 14.53 -21.20 -23.25
C GLU A 416 14.96 -20.85 -21.83
N LEU A 417 16.00 -21.52 -21.30
CA LEU A 417 16.57 -21.19 -19.99
C LEU A 417 17.09 -19.75 -19.97
N ARG A 418 17.83 -19.36 -21.01
CA ARG A 418 18.33 -17.99 -21.15
C ARG A 418 17.20 -16.97 -21.11
N LYS A 419 16.07 -17.27 -21.77
CA LYS A 419 14.90 -16.40 -21.73
C LYS A 419 14.25 -16.37 -20.34
N ALA A 420 14.06 -17.53 -19.71
CA ALA A 420 13.45 -17.63 -18.38
C ALA A 420 14.25 -16.87 -17.31
N LEU A 421 15.58 -17.03 -17.28
CA LEU A 421 16.45 -16.35 -16.32
C LEU A 421 16.60 -14.84 -16.63
N ARG A 422 16.57 -14.45 -17.91
CA ARG A 422 16.51 -13.03 -18.31
C ARG A 422 15.22 -12.35 -17.81
N LEU A 423 14.07 -13.02 -17.91
CA LEU A 423 12.78 -12.47 -17.48
C LEU A 423 12.66 -12.37 -15.96
N SER A 424 13.05 -13.43 -15.24
CA SER A 424 12.84 -13.55 -13.79
C SER A 424 13.85 -12.76 -12.93
N ILE A 425 15.14 -12.87 -13.26
CA ILE A 425 16.26 -12.32 -12.46
C ILE A 425 17.23 -11.44 -13.26
N ARG A 426 16.94 -11.18 -14.54
CA ARG A 426 17.77 -10.34 -15.45
C ARG A 426 19.21 -10.82 -15.60
N MET A 427 19.39 -12.14 -15.57
CA MET A 427 20.68 -12.77 -15.79
C MET A 427 21.23 -12.48 -17.19
N GLN A 428 22.55 -12.32 -17.29
CA GLN A 428 23.22 -12.14 -18.57
C GLN A 428 23.29 -13.47 -19.36
N PRO A 429 23.27 -13.43 -20.70
CA PRO A 429 23.31 -14.62 -21.55
C PRO A 429 24.45 -15.60 -21.23
N GLU A 430 25.65 -15.09 -20.98
CA GLU A 430 26.86 -15.88 -20.76
C GLU A 430 26.79 -16.65 -19.44
N GLU A 431 26.22 -16.02 -18.42
CA GLU A 431 26.04 -16.63 -17.11
C GLU A 431 24.95 -17.70 -17.14
N SER A 432 23.85 -17.44 -17.85
CA SER A 432 22.81 -18.43 -18.07
C SER A 432 23.34 -19.67 -18.81
N ASP A 433 24.24 -19.48 -19.77
CA ASP A 433 24.88 -20.61 -20.46
C ASP A 433 25.78 -21.41 -19.52
N SER A 434 26.53 -20.73 -18.66
CA SER A 434 27.36 -21.38 -17.64
C SER A 434 26.50 -22.24 -16.70
N ILE A 435 25.36 -21.72 -16.25
CA ILE A 435 24.41 -22.48 -15.43
C ILE A 435 23.83 -23.65 -16.20
N PHE A 436 23.47 -23.46 -17.47
CA PHE A 436 23.00 -24.56 -18.32
C PHE A 436 24.02 -25.70 -18.39
N GLN A 437 25.30 -25.40 -18.64
CA GLN A 437 26.33 -26.42 -18.73
C GLN A 437 26.54 -27.16 -17.40
N LEU A 438 26.44 -26.46 -16.26
CA LEU A 438 26.57 -27.07 -14.93
C LEU A 438 25.35 -27.88 -14.50
N ALA A 439 24.15 -27.54 -14.99
CA ALA A 439 22.90 -28.20 -14.66
C ALA A 439 22.60 -29.41 -15.56
N LYS A 440 23.40 -29.67 -16.60
CA LYS A 440 23.23 -30.83 -17.47
C LYS A 440 23.55 -32.13 -16.71
N SER A 441 22.72 -33.15 -16.90
CA SER A 441 22.96 -34.50 -16.38
C SER A 441 24.17 -35.18 -17.03
N ASP A 442 24.42 -34.89 -18.31
CA ASP A 442 25.54 -35.40 -19.11
C ASP A 442 25.91 -34.42 -20.24
N GLU A 443 27.08 -34.60 -20.86
CA GLU A 443 27.56 -33.71 -21.94
C GLU A 443 26.66 -33.70 -23.19
N SER A 444 25.84 -34.74 -23.40
CA SER A 444 24.93 -34.87 -24.53
C SER A 444 23.53 -34.29 -24.29
N ALA A 445 23.20 -33.94 -23.04
CA ALA A 445 21.89 -33.42 -22.68
C ALA A 445 21.59 -32.08 -23.37
N CYS A 446 20.48 -32.01 -24.10
CA CYS A 446 20.01 -30.81 -24.80
C CYS A 446 19.06 -29.95 -23.96
N THR A 447 18.69 -30.42 -22.78
CA THR A 447 17.73 -29.77 -21.88
C THR A 447 18.13 -29.94 -20.42
N VAL A 448 17.69 -29.04 -19.54
CA VAL A 448 17.92 -29.10 -18.09
C VAL A 448 16.60 -28.99 -17.34
N THR A 449 16.49 -29.64 -16.17
CA THR A 449 15.28 -29.58 -15.33
C THR A 449 15.29 -28.33 -14.44
N PHE A 450 14.12 -27.95 -13.93
CA PHE A 450 14.02 -26.85 -12.95
C PHE A 450 14.86 -27.14 -11.70
N ASP A 451 14.80 -28.36 -11.17
CA ASP A 451 15.49 -28.74 -9.94
C ASP A 451 17.03 -28.68 -10.08
N ASP A 452 17.55 -29.11 -11.23
CA ASP A 452 18.99 -29.03 -11.53
C ASP A 452 19.46 -27.58 -11.58
N VAL A 453 18.69 -26.70 -12.24
CA VAL A 453 19.02 -25.27 -12.30
C VAL A 453 18.93 -24.63 -10.92
N MET A 454 17.90 -24.94 -10.12
CA MET A 454 17.76 -24.40 -8.77
C MET A 454 18.91 -24.83 -7.86
N THR A 455 19.39 -26.07 -8.02
CA THR A 455 20.56 -26.56 -7.32
C THR A 455 21.79 -25.71 -7.66
N GLN A 456 22.05 -25.45 -8.94
CA GLN A 456 23.18 -24.62 -9.36
C GLN A 456 23.07 -23.16 -8.90
N LEU A 457 21.86 -22.59 -8.90
CA LEU A 457 21.62 -21.24 -8.37
C LEU A 457 21.86 -21.18 -6.85
N SER A 458 21.43 -22.20 -6.11
CA SER A 458 21.59 -22.23 -4.65
C SER A 458 23.06 -22.28 -4.19
N ASN A 459 23.94 -22.84 -5.02
CA ASN A 459 25.38 -22.91 -4.76
C ASN A 459 26.11 -21.56 -4.94
N ARG A 460 25.45 -20.56 -5.53
CA ARG A 460 26.03 -19.26 -5.82
C ARG A 460 25.56 -18.22 -4.80
N THR A 461 26.51 -17.58 -4.14
CA THR A 461 26.26 -16.58 -3.10
C THR A 461 25.47 -15.37 -3.61
N GLU A 462 25.65 -15.01 -4.88
CA GLU A 462 24.92 -13.93 -5.55
C GLU A 462 23.41 -14.18 -5.65
N TYR A 463 22.98 -15.45 -5.71
CA TYR A 463 21.58 -15.87 -5.82
C TYR A 463 20.97 -16.37 -4.51
N ALA A 464 21.71 -16.33 -3.40
CA ALA A 464 21.22 -16.77 -2.09
C ALA A 464 19.93 -16.05 -1.64
N HIS A 465 19.72 -14.81 -2.10
CA HIS A 465 18.52 -14.02 -1.82
C HIS A 465 17.23 -14.65 -2.37
N LEU A 466 17.31 -15.43 -3.47
CA LEU A 466 16.16 -16.14 -4.04
C LEU A 466 15.60 -17.19 -3.07
N PHE A 467 16.48 -17.81 -2.28
CA PHE A 467 16.16 -18.90 -1.37
C PHE A 467 15.92 -18.44 0.08
N ALA A 468 16.21 -17.18 0.40
CA ALA A 468 16.10 -16.62 1.75
C ALA A 468 14.65 -16.61 2.28
N ALA A 469 13.64 -16.54 1.40
CA ALA A 469 12.22 -16.48 1.77
C ALA A 469 11.70 -17.79 2.40
N ASN A 470 12.29 -18.94 2.08
CA ASN A 470 11.92 -20.23 2.69
C ASN A 470 12.31 -20.35 4.17
N ASN A 471 13.20 -19.48 4.68
CA ASN A 471 13.60 -19.46 6.08
C ASN A 471 12.77 -18.49 6.96
N GLU A 472 12.04 -17.52 6.38
CA GLU A 472 11.20 -16.61 7.15
C GLU A 472 9.78 -17.15 7.43
N SER A 473 9.25 -18.03 6.57
CA SER A 473 8.00 -18.76 6.85
C SER A 473 8.13 -19.67 8.08
N SER A 474 9.32 -20.22 8.32
CA SER A 474 9.63 -21.00 9.53
C SER A 474 9.83 -20.13 10.79
N LYS A 475 10.15 -18.84 10.64
CA LYS A 475 10.31 -17.89 11.77
C LYS A 475 9.03 -17.17 12.19
N LYS A 476 7.95 -17.24 11.40
CA LYS A 476 6.62 -16.70 11.77
C LYS A 476 5.74 -17.67 12.55
N ALA A 477 6.24 -18.87 12.84
CA ALA A 477 5.57 -19.91 13.62
C ALA A 477 6.07 -20.03 15.08
N ILE A 478 6.73 -18.99 15.63
CA ILE A 478 7.13 -18.94 17.04
C ILE A 478 6.57 -17.67 17.68
#